data_AF-A0A7S4T6F0-F1
#
_entry.id   AF-A0A7S4T6F0-F1
#
_cell.length_a   1.000
_cell.length_b   1.000
_cell.length_c   1.000
_cell.angle_alpha   90.00
_cell.angle_beta   90.00
_cell.angle_gamma   90.00
#
_symmetry.space_group_name_H-M   'P 1'
#
loop_
_entity.id
_entity.type
_entity.pdbx_description
1 polymer ?
#
loop_
_entity_poly.entity_id
_entity_poly.type
_entity_poly.pdbx_seq_one_letter_code
_entity_poly.pdbx_strand_id
1 'polypeptide(L)'
;MDGALAEIERQLDERARAALRELPEDVAANLLRDCQTRSVRNPSAYIFVAARKARPSQLKDTIERLQGDLDEKACAQLRELPPEQSMRILDELAQNWDQVRNPSAYVSTAVKNCLSRSSGGAGAAPPPGGGALLGGPMDHAMAGMMGVPMGFGLMAGMGPSPMAGPPGGPLAGGGPQMGPPMGPMMGPAMGGGPPGAPLGGPMGGPMGGAPMPMPMGPPMGTMGPPMGTMGPPMGTMGGPLGGCCGCGGPCGQPGCGGYATPGMSQKQVEQELECAIVRLGLDEIANEALHRVPLETAREIVQALDAGVRNPSAFVMSKIRSLQDGPGGGVGGPGRFPGPAQGGCGPERPPESKVELERRNEAVLERLGVDDRARGIAREIPPDALFDILSQLERREIRNPSAFIFTACVNYQKQHPQPAGYPSYPPQQPFATRPGATPEQVDEAVVRLELDAAAAAEMRALPPESAMGILDQLTEGVKNKSAFATTAARRITGRQRSKSRSRSRSPCRGEARPRSRSRS
;
A
#
# COMPACT_ATOMS: atom_id res chain seq x y z
N MET A 1 11.30 -16.25 -44.01
CA MET A 1 11.71 -15.73 -42.68
C MET A 1 10.72 -16.16 -41.59
N ASP A 2 9.46 -16.39 -41.94
CA ASP A 2 8.37 -16.65 -40.98
C ASP A 2 8.55 -17.95 -40.16
N GLY A 3 9.17 -18.98 -40.73
CA GLY A 3 9.39 -20.25 -40.03
C GLY A 3 10.30 -20.14 -38.81
N ALA A 4 11.30 -19.25 -38.83
CA ALA A 4 12.22 -19.10 -37.71
C ALA A 4 11.62 -18.31 -36.54
N LEU A 5 10.72 -17.36 -36.83
CA LEU A 5 9.97 -16.64 -35.80
C LEU A 5 8.94 -17.55 -35.13
N ALA A 6 8.25 -18.38 -35.92
CA ALA A 6 7.30 -19.37 -35.40
C ALA A 6 7.96 -20.38 -34.46
N GLU A 7 9.22 -20.78 -34.74
CA GLU A 7 9.97 -21.68 -33.86
C GLU A 7 10.30 -21.02 -32.52
N ILE A 8 10.69 -19.74 -32.50
CA ILE A 8 10.92 -19.00 -31.25
C ILE A 8 9.62 -18.90 -30.47
N GLU A 9 8.50 -18.58 -31.12
CA GLU A 9 7.19 -18.47 -30.46
C GLU A 9 6.76 -19.80 -29.82
N ARG A 10 7.07 -20.94 -30.46
CA ARG A 10 6.87 -22.28 -29.89
C ARG A 10 7.70 -22.55 -28.64
N GLN A 11 8.86 -21.91 -28.49
CA GLN A 11 9.72 -22.04 -27.32
C GLN A 11 9.34 -21.09 -26.17
N LEU A 12 8.48 -20.10 -26.43
CA LEU A 12 8.02 -19.18 -25.39
C LEU A 12 7.09 -19.86 -24.40
N ASP A 13 7.25 -19.53 -23.12
CA ASP A 13 6.30 -19.91 -22.08
C ASP A 13 4.98 -19.12 -22.21
N GLU A 14 3.94 -19.60 -21.52
CA GLU A 14 2.60 -19.00 -21.61
C GLU A 14 2.58 -17.53 -21.16
N ARG A 15 3.44 -17.14 -20.22
CA ARG A 15 3.52 -15.76 -19.72
C ARG A 15 4.13 -14.82 -20.75
N ALA A 16 5.19 -15.24 -21.43
CA ALA A 16 5.82 -14.48 -22.49
C ALA A 16 4.91 -14.36 -23.72
N ARG A 17 4.16 -15.43 -24.06
CA ARG A 17 3.15 -15.38 -25.12
C ARG A 17 2.00 -14.44 -24.78
N ALA A 18 1.46 -14.51 -23.56
CA ALA A 18 0.43 -13.58 -23.11
C ALA A 18 0.93 -12.13 -23.19
N ALA A 19 2.16 -11.86 -22.73
CA ALA A 19 2.75 -10.54 -22.80
C ALA A 19 2.99 -10.03 -24.24
N LEU A 20 3.27 -10.93 -25.20
CA LEU A 20 3.36 -10.59 -26.63
C LEU A 20 2.00 -10.31 -27.27
N ARG A 21 0.96 -11.08 -26.93
CA ARG A 21 -0.41 -10.87 -27.46
C ARG A 21 -1.01 -9.53 -27.02
N GLU A 22 -0.56 -9.00 -25.90
CA GLU A 22 -0.95 -7.67 -25.42
C GLU A 22 -0.23 -6.52 -26.15
N LEU A 23 0.72 -6.80 -27.05
CA LEU A 23 1.41 -5.77 -27.83
C LEU A 23 0.89 -5.71 -29.28
N PRO A 24 0.87 -4.50 -29.88
CA PRO A 24 0.82 -4.32 -31.33
C PRO A 24 1.71 -5.30 -32.10
N GLU A 25 1.19 -5.86 -33.20
CA GLU A 25 1.84 -6.90 -33.99
C GLU A 25 3.21 -6.47 -34.53
N ASP A 26 3.38 -5.20 -34.87
CA ASP A 26 4.63 -4.62 -35.33
C ASP A 26 5.71 -4.63 -34.24
N VAL A 27 5.34 -4.25 -33.01
CA VAL A 27 6.25 -4.26 -31.86
C VAL A 27 6.56 -5.71 -31.45
N ALA A 28 5.56 -6.58 -31.42
CA ALA A 28 5.75 -8.00 -31.13
C ALA A 28 6.71 -8.66 -32.13
N ALA A 29 6.51 -8.42 -33.44
CA ALA A 29 7.38 -8.93 -34.49
C ALA A 29 8.81 -8.39 -34.37
N ASN A 30 8.97 -7.12 -34.01
CA ASN A 30 10.29 -6.51 -33.78
C ASN A 30 10.99 -7.13 -32.57
N LEU A 31 10.27 -7.40 -31.47
CA LEU A 31 10.83 -8.06 -30.29
C LEU A 31 11.26 -9.50 -30.58
N LEU A 32 10.47 -10.25 -31.36
CA LEU A 32 10.82 -11.60 -31.79
C LEU A 32 12.06 -11.59 -32.70
N ARG A 33 12.15 -10.64 -33.64
CA ARG A 33 13.31 -10.47 -34.51
C ARG A 33 14.57 -10.08 -33.72
N ASP A 34 14.43 -9.21 -32.73
CA ASP A 34 15.54 -8.80 -31.84
C ASP A 34 15.98 -9.97 -30.95
N CYS A 35 15.04 -10.79 -30.46
CA CYS A 35 15.35 -12.02 -29.72
C CYS A 35 16.13 -13.03 -30.59
N GLN A 36 15.70 -13.23 -31.83
CA GLN A 36 16.38 -14.09 -32.81
C GLN A 36 17.80 -13.59 -33.10
N THR A 37 17.95 -12.29 -33.35
CA THR A 37 19.23 -11.67 -33.71
C THR A 37 20.25 -11.76 -32.58
N ARG A 38 19.80 -11.66 -31.32
CA ARG A 38 20.67 -11.69 -30.14
C ARG A 38 21.00 -13.10 -29.64
N SER A 39 20.39 -14.13 -30.22
CA SER A 39 20.59 -15.54 -29.82
C SER A 39 20.48 -15.73 -28.30
N VAL A 40 19.39 -15.25 -27.71
CA VAL A 40 19.23 -15.19 -26.25
C VAL A 40 19.04 -16.60 -25.65
N ARG A 41 19.79 -16.94 -24.60
CA ARG A 41 19.73 -18.25 -23.93
C ARG A 41 18.35 -18.63 -23.38
N ASN A 42 17.56 -17.64 -22.97
CA ASN A 42 16.20 -17.82 -22.49
C ASN A 42 15.29 -16.80 -23.19
N PRO A 43 14.62 -17.20 -24.30
CA PRO A 43 13.79 -16.29 -25.08
C PRO A 43 12.55 -15.83 -24.29
N SER A 44 11.92 -16.71 -23.50
CA SER A 44 10.73 -16.37 -22.69
C SER A 44 11.00 -15.22 -21.71
N ALA A 45 12.09 -15.32 -20.95
CA ALA A 45 12.46 -14.27 -20.00
C ALA A 45 12.84 -12.95 -20.71
N TYR A 46 13.50 -13.03 -21.87
CA TYR A 46 13.86 -11.86 -22.66
C TYR A 46 12.63 -11.13 -23.17
N ILE A 47 11.74 -11.86 -23.84
CA ILE A 47 10.51 -11.34 -24.43
C ILE A 47 9.62 -10.74 -23.35
N PHE A 48 9.43 -11.44 -22.21
CA PHE A 48 8.61 -10.92 -21.12
C PHE A 48 9.13 -9.58 -20.58
N VAL A 49 10.44 -9.44 -20.36
CA VAL A 49 11.06 -8.20 -19.89
C VAL A 49 11.04 -7.11 -20.95
N ALA A 50 11.26 -7.46 -22.22
CA ALA A 50 11.24 -6.51 -23.32
C ALA A 50 9.82 -5.98 -23.59
N ALA A 51 8.82 -6.86 -23.57
CA ALA A 51 7.41 -6.50 -23.69
C ALA A 51 7.00 -5.51 -22.60
N ARG A 52 7.35 -5.79 -21.35
CA ARG A 52 7.08 -4.87 -20.22
C ARG A 52 7.75 -3.51 -20.38
N LYS A 53 8.92 -3.45 -21.03
CA LYS A 53 9.62 -2.18 -21.33
C LYS A 53 9.05 -1.44 -22.54
N ALA A 54 8.37 -2.13 -23.45
CA ALA A 54 7.79 -1.53 -24.65
C ALA A 54 6.43 -0.85 -24.40
N ARG A 55 5.70 -1.26 -23.34
CA ARG A 55 4.39 -0.70 -22.99
C ARG A 55 4.40 0.83 -22.74
N PRO A 56 5.37 1.42 -22.02
CA PRO A 56 5.38 2.87 -21.81
C PRO A 56 5.58 3.68 -23.10
N SER A 57 6.38 3.17 -24.05
CA SER A 57 6.52 3.81 -25.36
C SER A 57 5.22 3.75 -26.16
N GLN A 58 4.54 2.59 -26.16
CA GLN A 58 3.25 2.45 -26.84
C GLN A 58 2.19 3.37 -26.24
N LEU A 59 2.14 3.50 -24.92
CA LEU A 59 1.24 4.43 -24.25
C LEU A 59 1.49 5.88 -24.69
N LYS A 60 2.75 6.27 -24.89
CA LYS A 60 3.08 7.62 -25.38
C LYS A 60 2.55 7.82 -26.79
N ASP A 61 2.78 6.84 -27.68
CA ASP A 61 2.35 6.91 -29.08
C ASP A 61 0.82 6.90 -29.21
N THR A 62 0.11 6.12 -28.38
CA THR A 62 -1.36 6.12 -28.36
C THR A 62 -1.95 7.42 -27.83
N ILE A 63 -1.37 7.99 -26.76
CA ILE A 63 -1.77 9.31 -26.26
C ILE A 63 -1.52 10.40 -27.31
N GLU A 64 -0.37 10.37 -28.00
CA GLU A 64 -0.06 11.36 -29.05
C GLU A 64 -1.03 11.26 -30.23
N ARG A 65 -1.42 10.04 -30.64
CA ARG A 65 -2.45 9.84 -31.69
C ARG A 65 -3.82 10.38 -31.28
N LEU A 66 -4.18 10.24 -30.01
CA LEU A 66 -5.46 10.70 -29.47
C LEU A 66 -5.43 12.15 -28.98
N GLN A 67 -4.30 12.86 -29.10
CA GLN A 67 -4.14 14.22 -28.57
C GLN A 67 -5.05 15.26 -29.26
N GLY A 68 -5.63 14.92 -30.42
CA GLY A 68 -6.65 15.74 -31.08
C GLY A 68 -8.07 15.53 -30.53
N ASP A 69 -8.34 14.36 -29.93
CA ASP A 69 -9.66 13.98 -29.43
C ASP A 69 -9.76 14.06 -27.90
N LEU A 70 -8.62 14.03 -27.20
CA LEU A 70 -8.52 14.09 -25.76
C LEU A 70 -7.97 15.44 -25.28
N ASP A 71 -8.59 15.99 -24.23
CA ASP A 71 -8.13 17.20 -23.58
C ASP A 71 -6.75 17.00 -22.94
N GLU A 72 -5.96 18.08 -22.87
CA GLU A 72 -4.62 18.06 -22.30
C GLU A 72 -4.60 17.56 -20.84
N LYS A 73 -5.66 17.87 -20.07
CA LYS A 73 -5.84 17.39 -18.69
C LYS A 73 -6.02 15.88 -18.62
N ALA A 74 -6.83 15.29 -19.50
CA ALA A 74 -7.04 13.84 -19.56
C ALA A 74 -5.74 13.12 -19.96
N CYS A 75 -4.99 13.69 -20.91
CA CYS A 75 -3.67 13.19 -21.29
C CYS A 75 -2.67 13.25 -20.13
N ALA A 76 -2.66 14.33 -19.35
CA ALA A 76 -1.80 14.45 -18.17
C ALA A 76 -2.14 13.40 -17.10
N GLN A 77 -3.43 13.18 -16.84
CA GLN A 77 -3.92 12.17 -15.91
C GLN A 77 -3.53 10.73 -16.32
N LEU A 78 -3.61 10.40 -17.62
CA LEU A 78 -3.17 9.10 -18.13
C LEU A 78 -1.66 8.87 -17.99
N ARG A 79 -0.84 9.93 -18.05
CA ARG A 79 0.61 9.86 -17.86
C ARG A 79 1.01 9.68 -16.39
N GLU A 80 0.16 10.09 -15.45
CA GLU A 80 0.39 9.94 -14.01
C GLU A 80 0.11 8.50 -13.52
N LEU A 81 -0.80 7.79 -14.20
CA LEU A 81 -1.13 6.40 -13.89
C LEU A 81 -0.02 5.41 -14.28
N PRO A 82 0.04 4.23 -13.62
CA PRO A 82 0.83 3.10 -14.10
C PRO A 82 0.43 2.74 -15.54
N PRO A 83 1.39 2.45 -16.44
CA PRO A 83 1.11 2.30 -17.86
C PRO A 83 0.14 1.16 -18.19
N GLU A 84 0.10 0.13 -17.33
CA GLU A 84 -0.84 -0.98 -17.43
C GLU A 84 -2.30 -0.53 -17.22
N GLN A 85 -2.53 0.40 -16.29
CA GLN A 85 -3.86 0.94 -16.03
C GLN A 85 -4.27 1.93 -17.13
N SER A 86 -3.36 2.80 -17.56
CA SER A 86 -3.62 3.77 -18.63
C SER A 86 -3.99 3.09 -19.94
N MET A 87 -3.25 2.05 -20.33
CA MET A 87 -3.55 1.26 -21.54
C MET A 87 -4.92 0.61 -21.46
N ARG A 88 -5.26 0.01 -20.31
CA ARG A 88 -6.57 -0.60 -20.12
C ARG A 88 -7.72 0.42 -20.27
N ILE A 89 -7.58 1.62 -19.72
CA ILE A 89 -8.57 2.68 -19.87
C ILE A 89 -8.71 3.09 -21.34
N LEU A 90 -7.59 3.19 -22.06
CA LEU A 90 -7.58 3.52 -23.49
C LEU A 90 -8.21 2.41 -24.34
N ASP A 91 -7.99 1.13 -24.00
CA ASP A 91 -8.62 -0.01 -24.68
C ASP A 91 -10.14 -0.04 -24.45
N GLU A 92 -10.58 0.23 -23.21
CA GLU A 92 -12.00 0.34 -22.86
C GLU A 92 -12.66 1.54 -23.58
N LEU A 93 -11.95 2.66 -23.71
CA LEU A 93 -12.42 3.81 -24.48
C LEU A 93 -12.54 3.47 -25.97
N ALA A 94 -11.54 2.79 -26.55
CA ALA A 94 -11.56 2.39 -27.96
C ALA A 94 -12.72 1.43 -28.28
N GLN A 95 -13.04 0.49 -27.38
CA GLN A 95 -14.18 -0.42 -27.53
C GLN A 95 -15.53 0.28 -27.46
N ASN A 96 -15.62 1.40 -26.72
CA ASN A 96 -16.86 2.14 -26.50
C ASN A 96 -16.88 3.49 -27.22
N TRP A 97 -16.01 3.68 -28.22
CA TRP A 97 -15.79 4.99 -28.84
C TRP A 97 -17.09 5.63 -29.35
N ASP A 98 -17.93 4.85 -30.03
CA ASP A 98 -19.20 5.33 -30.60
C ASP A 98 -20.28 5.66 -29.54
N GLN A 99 -20.14 5.13 -28.33
CA GLN A 99 -21.10 5.36 -27.23
C GLN A 99 -20.69 6.53 -26.34
N VAL A 100 -19.41 6.89 -26.34
CA VAL A 100 -18.85 7.91 -25.45
C VAL A 100 -18.97 9.28 -26.11
N ARG A 101 -19.95 10.06 -25.64
CA ARG A 101 -20.19 11.43 -26.14
C ARG A 101 -19.02 12.39 -25.90
N ASN A 102 -18.26 12.18 -24.82
CA ASN A 102 -17.09 12.98 -24.47
C ASN A 102 -15.95 12.06 -23.99
N PRO A 103 -14.94 11.77 -24.85
CA PRO A 103 -13.86 10.86 -24.52
C PRO A 103 -12.98 11.37 -23.38
N SER A 104 -12.71 12.69 -23.32
CA SER A 104 -11.94 13.31 -22.23
C SER A 104 -12.59 13.08 -20.86
N ALA A 105 -13.90 13.30 -20.76
CA ALA A 105 -14.65 13.11 -19.50
C ALA A 105 -14.70 11.64 -19.06
N TYR A 106 -14.81 10.72 -20.02
CA TYR A 106 -14.74 9.28 -19.76
C TYR A 106 -13.38 8.90 -19.17
N VAL A 107 -12.29 9.32 -19.82
CA VAL A 107 -10.92 9.05 -19.37
C VAL A 107 -10.67 9.62 -17.97
N SER A 108 -11.02 10.87 -17.71
CA SER A 108 -10.84 11.48 -16.38
C SER A 108 -11.60 10.73 -15.28
N THR A 109 -12.84 10.29 -15.56
CA THR A 109 -13.64 9.49 -14.62
C THR A 109 -13.01 8.12 -14.38
N ALA A 110 -12.55 7.45 -15.44
CA ALA A 110 -11.91 6.16 -15.36
C ALA A 110 -10.59 6.22 -14.57
N VAL A 111 -9.77 7.26 -14.79
CA VAL A 111 -8.53 7.50 -14.04
C VAL A 111 -8.84 7.72 -12.56
N LYS A 112 -9.84 8.55 -12.24
CA LYS A 112 -10.28 8.81 -10.87
C LYS A 112 -10.75 7.51 -10.18
N ASN A 113 -11.48 6.65 -10.88
CA ASN A 113 -11.90 5.34 -10.39
C ASN A 113 -10.73 4.37 -10.18
N CYS A 114 -9.70 4.40 -11.03
CA CYS A 114 -8.48 3.62 -10.86
C CYS A 114 -7.68 4.08 -9.63
N LEU A 115 -7.59 5.39 -9.41
CA LEU A 115 -6.87 5.97 -8.27
C LEU A 115 -7.59 5.67 -6.95
N SER A 116 -8.92 5.85 -6.89
CA SER A 116 -9.71 5.56 -5.68
C SER A 116 -9.66 4.09 -5.27
N ARG A 117 -9.63 3.17 -6.25
CA ARG A 117 -9.46 1.73 -5.99
C ARG A 117 -8.03 1.33 -5.63
N SER A 118 -7.03 2.10 -6.07
CA SER A 118 -5.63 1.82 -5.74
C SER A 118 -5.25 2.34 -4.35
N SER A 119 -5.92 3.39 -3.85
CA SER A 119 -5.71 3.95 -2.51
C SER A 119 -6.56 3.28 -1.42
N GLY A 120 -7.74 2.75 -1.75
CA GLY A 120 -8.55 1.92 -0.87
C GLY A 120 -8.21 0.45 -1.04
N GLY A 121 -7.54 -0.16 -0.05
CA GLY A 121 -7.01 -1.52 -0.10
C GLY A 121 -7.91 -2.56 -0.78
N ALA A 122 -7.27 -3.40 -1.61
CA ALA A 122 -7.85 -4.50 -2.39
C ALA A 122 -9.04 -5.19 -1.71
N GLY A 123 -10.25 -4.78 -2.07
CA GLY A 123 -11.50 -5.36 -1.61
C GLY A 123 -12.55 -5.26 -2.70
N ALA A 124 -12.92 -6.41 -3.25
CA ALA A 124 -14.04 -6.67 -4.16
C ALA A 124 -14.03 -5.96 -5.53
N ALA A 125 -13.88 -6.77 -6.59
CA ALA A 125 -14.27 -6.39 -7.93
C ALA A 125 -15.78 -6.08 -7.97
N PRO A 126 -16.23 -4.95 -8.55
CA PRO A 126 -17.64 -4.75 -8.80
C PRO A 126 -18.11 -5.70 -9.92
N PRO A 127 -19.36 -6.18 -9.86
CA PRO A 127 -19.92 -7.00 -10.93
C PRO A 127 -20.00 -6.21 -12.24
N PRO A 128 -19.67 -6.83 -13.39
CA PRO A 128 -19.90 -6.22 -14.69
C PRO A 128 -21.39 -6.40 -15.05
N GLY A 129 -22.11 -5.29 -15.23
CA GLY A 129 -23.37 -5.29 -15.96
C GLY A 129 -24.59 -4.78 -15.21
N GLY A 130 -25.24 -3.77 -15.80
CA GLY A 130 -26.50 -3.16 -15.37
C GLY A 130 -26.35 -1.64 -15.44
N GLY A 131 -26.42 -1.00 -16.60
CA GLY A 131 -27.61 -0.97 -17.44
C GLY A 131 -28.40 0.28 -17.10
N ALA A 132 -28.22 1.32 -17.91
CA ALA A 132 -28.89 2.61 -17.79
C ALA A 132 -30.42 2.47 -17.90
N LEU A 133 -31.14 3.03 -16.92
CA LEU A 133 -32.52 3.51 -17.06
C LEU A 133 -32.55 4.87 -16.33
N LEU A 134 -32.52 5.98 -17.09
CA LEU A 134 -33.70 6.76 -17.47
C LEU A 134 -34.52 7.21 -16.24
N GLY A 135 -34.46 8.52 -16.00
CA GLY A 135 -35.05 9.17 -14.84
C GLY A 135 -36.57 9.27 -14.87
N GLY A 136 -37.08 9.66 -13.71
CA GLY A 136 -38.42 10.20 -13.52
C GLY A 136 -38.40 11.13 -12.29
N PRO A 137 -39.16 12.24 -12.32
CA PRO A 137 -39.29 13.16 -11.20
C PRO A 137 -40.33 12.62 -10.21
N MET A 138 -40.10 12.81 -8.90
CA MET A 138 -41.11 12.57 -7.87
C MET A 138 -41.31 13.86 -7.08
N ASP A 139 -42.38 14.56 -7.43
CA ASP A 139 -42.96 15.66 -6.68
C ASP A 139 -43.65 15.16 -5.39
N HIS A 140 -43.85 16.12 -4.48
CA HIS A 140 -44.57 16.08 -3.20
C HIS A 140 -45.81 15.16 -3.12
N ALA A 141 -45.96 14.43 -2.00
CA ALA A 141 -47.15 14.42 -1.12
C ALA A 141 -47.07 13.32 -0.03
N MET A 142 -47.81 13.52 1.08
CA MET A 142 -48.04 12.66 2.26
C MET A 142 -46.99 12.84 3.38
N ALA A 143 -47.11 13.72 4.38
CA ALA A 143 -48.27 14.19 5.16
C ALA A 143 -49.07 13.08 5.86
N GLY A 144 -48.62 12.74 7.09
CA GLY A 144 -49.48 12.38 8.21
C GLY A 144 -49.77 10.89 8.43
N MET A 145 -49.31 10.34 9.58
CA MET A 145 -50.15 9.56 10.51
C MET A 145 -49.36 8.97 11.70
N MET A 146 -49.88 9.21 12.91
CA MET A 146 -49.80 8.39 14.15
C MET A 146 -48.42 8.25 14.83
N GLY A 147 -48.14 8.66 16.08
CA GLY A 147 -49.00 9.00 17.20
C GLY A 147 -49.38 7.78 18.05
N VAL A 148 -48.48 7.25 18.90
CA VAL A 148 -48.82 6.29 19.98
C VAL A 148 -47.95 6.54 21.24
N PRO A 149 -48.52 6.54 22.47
CA PRO A 149 -47.90 7.12 23.66
C PRO A 149 -47.20 6.13 24.61
N MET A 150 -46.47 6.74 25.55
CA MET A 150 -45.88 6.18 26.77
C MET A 150 -46.84 5.30 27.59
N GLY A 151 -46.32 4.18 28.11
CA GLY A 151 -46.99 3.32 29.09
C GLY A 151 -46.08 3.00 30.28
N PHE A 152 -46.45 3.56 31.43
CA PHE A 152 -45.98 3.24 32.79
C PHE A 152 -46.25 1.77 33.15
N GLY A 153 -45.34 1.12 33.88
CA GLY A 153 -45.53 -0.23 34.43
C GLY A 153 -44.65 -0.52 35.64
N LEU A 154 -45.19 -0.23 36.83
CA LEU A 154 -44.77 -0.73 38.16
C LEU A 154 -45.11 -2.23 38.30
N MET A 155 -44.31 -2.96 39.11
CA MET A 155 -44.61 -4.14 39.97
C MET A 155 -43.35 -5.04 40.03
N ALA A 156 -42.58 -5.10 41.12
CA ALA A 156 -42.82 -5.84 42.37
C ALA A 156 -42.66 -7.39 42.23
N GLY A 157 -41.74 -7.96 43.01
CA GLY A 157 -41.50 -9.40 43.19
C GLY A 157 -40.03 -9.68 43.53
N MET A 158 -39.54 -9.54 44.77
CA MET A 158 -39.68 -10.46 45.91
C MET A 158 -39.46 -11.95 45.57
N GLY A 159 -38.31 -12.49 45.99
CA GLY A 159 -38.01 -13.92 46.01
C GLY A 159 -36.66 -14.21 46.71
N PRO A 160 -36.60 -15.05 47.75
CA PRO A 160 -35.49 -15.07 48.72
C PRO A 160 -34.40 -16.11 48.43
N SER A 161 -33.20 -15.85 48.99
CA SER A 161 -32.09 -16.79 49.15
C SER A 161 -32.47 -18.05 49.93
N PRO A 162 -31.67 -19.13 49.83
CA PRO A 162 -30.97 -19.51 51.05
C PRO A 162 -29.52 -20.01 50.87
N MET A 163 -28.85 -20.00 52.02
CA MET A 163 -27.49 -20.41 52.37
C MET A 163 -27.07 -21.82 51.94
N ALA A 164 -25.76 -22.00 51.71
CA ALA A 164 -24.95 -23.05 52.36
C ALA A 164 -23.45 -22.77 52.13
N GLY A 165 -22.66 -22.84 53.20
CA GLY A 165 -21.23 -22.55 53.25
C GLY A 165 -20.30 -23.71 52.85
N PRO A 166 -18.98 -23.54 53.04
CA PRO A 166 -17.87 -24.40 52.58
C PRO A 166 -17.50 -25.44 53.68
N PRO A 167 -16.55 -26.42 53.52
CA PRO A 167 -15.10 -26.16 53.35
C PRO A 167 -14.26 -27.27 52.66
N GLY A 168 -12.96 -27.01 52.44
CA GLY A 168 -11.93 -28.02 52.71
C GLY A 168 -11.07 -28.54 51.55
N GLY A 169 -9.82 -28.04 51.48
CA GLY A 169 -8.63 -28.88 51.70
C GLY A 169 -7.97 -29.59 50.49
N PRO A 170 -6.63 -29.73 50.50
CA PRO A 170 -5.82 -30.12 49.33
C PRO A 170 -5.50 -31.62 49.31
N LEU A 171 -5.30 -32.19 48.12
CA LEU A 171 -4.62 -33.49 47.98
C LEU A 171 -3.63 -33.50 46.82
N ALA A 172 -2.40 -33.77 47.19
CA ALA A 172 -1.32 -34.24 46.36
C ALA A 172 -1.56 -35.68 45.86
N GLY A 173 -0.95 -36.01 44.72
CA GLY A 173 -0.88 -37.35 44.14
C GLY A 173 -0.81 -37.21 42.62
N GLY A 174 0.29 -37.50 41.93
CA GLY A 174 1.06 -38.74 42.00
C GLY A 174 0.45 -39.73 41.00
N GLY A 175 0.96 -39.77 39.77
CA GLY A 175 0.51 -40.71 38.74
C GLY A 175 1.38 -40.66 37.48
N PRO A 176 1.51 -41.78 36.73
CA PRO A 176 2.82 -42.28 36.36
C PRO A 176 3.22 -42.15 34.88
N GLN A 177 4.53 -42.28 34.71
CA GLN A 177 5.32 -42.59 33.53
C GLN A 177 4.67 -43.66 32.63
N MET A 178 4.30 -43.29 31.39
CA MET A 178 3.98 -44.24 30.31
C MET A 178 5.03 -44.12 29.20
N GLY A 179 5.66 -45.25 28.89
CA GLY A 179 6.72 -45.40 27.90
C GLY A 179 6.23 -45.37 26.44
N PRO A 180 7.15 -45.32 25.47
CA PRO A 180 6.83 -45.18 24.05
C PRO A 180 6.55 -46.53 23.37
N PRO A 181 5.63 -46.59 22.39
CA PRO A 181 5.50 -47.76 21.53
C PRO A 181 6.50 -47.71 20.37
N MET A 182 7.32 -48.76 20.26
CA MET A 182 8.06 -49.11 19.05
C MET A 182 7.12 -49.72 18.01
N GLY A 183 7.29 -49.38 16.73
CA GLY A 183 6.74 -50.17 15.62
C GLY A 183 7.00 -49.56 14.22
N PRO A 184 7.19 -50.38 13.18
CA PRO A 184 8.15 -50.11 12.09
C PRO A 184 7.48 -49.79 10.74
N MET A 185 8.16 -49.05 9.85
CA MET A 185 7.82 -49.01 8.42
C MET A 185 9.09 -48.98 7.56
N MET A 186 9.45 -50.16 7.03
CA MET A 186 10.32 -50.32 5.87
C MET A 186 9.48 -50.62 4.63
N GLY A 187 9.88 -50.05 3.49
CA GLY A 187 9.59 -50.63 2.16
C GLY A 187 9.15 -49.62 1.08
N PRO A 188 9.99 -49.34 0.06
CA PRO A 188 9.55 -48.66 -1.16
C PRO A 188 9.20 -49.68 -2.26
N ALA A 189 8.04 -49.51 -2.88
CA ALA A 189 7.64 -50.26 -4.08
C ALA A 189 7.61 -49.35 -5.30
N MET A 190 8.19 -49.89 -6.38
CA MET A 190 8.38 -49.28 -7.68
C MET A 190 7.08 -49.12 -8.49
N GLY A 191 7.14 -48.27 -9.52
CA GLY A 191 6.62 -48.62 -10.84
C GLY A 191 5.50 -47.74 -11.40
N GLY A 192 5.61 -47.43 -12.69
CA GLY A 192 4.45 -47.10 -13.53
C GLY A 192 4.53 -45.77 -14.29
N GLY A 193 5.37 -45.68 -15.32
CA GLY A 193 5.22 -44.67 -16.37
C GLY A 193 4.23 -45.16 -17.44
N PRO A 194 3.33 -44.31 -17.97
CA PRO A 194 2.47 -44.68 -19.10
C PRO A 194 3.11 -44.31 -20.45
N PRO A 195 2.97 -45.15 -21.50
CA PRO A 195 3.39 -44.82 -22.86
C PRO A 195 2.24 -44.30 -23.73
N GLY A 196 2.59 -43.50 -24.74
CA GLY A 196 1.89 -43.50 -26.03
C GLY A 196 1.03 -42.29 -26.35
N ALA A 197 1.59 -41.35 -27.11
CA ALA A 197 0.84 -40.43 -27.96
C ALA A 197 1.25 -40.69 -29.42
N PRO A 198 0.30 -40.85 -30.36
CA PRO A 198 0.64 -41.06 -31.76
C PRO A 198 0.84 -39.75 -32.53
N LEU A 199 1.82 -39.83 -33.42
CA LEU A 199 2.18 -38.93 -34.49
C LEU A 199 1.01 -38.72 -35.46
N GLY A 200 0.74 -37.46 -35.80
CA GLY A 200 -0.15 -37.06 -36.90
C GLY A 200 0.39 -35.81 -37.58
N GLY A 201 0.90 -35.98 -38.80
CA GLY A 201 1.57 -34.98 -39.61
C GLY A 201 0.65 -34.00 -40.38
N PRO A 202 1.24 -33.17 -41.27
CA PRO A 202 0.76 -31.83 -41.62
C PRO A 202 0.24 -31.72 -43.07
N MET A 203 -0.73 -30.84 -43.34
CA MET A 203 -0.98 -30.30 -44.70
C MET A 203 -1.73 -28.96 -44.65
N GLY A 204 -1.31 -27.99 -45.48
CA GLY A 204 -2.11 -26.82 -45.84
C GLY A 204 -1.33 -25.51 -45.97
N GLY A 205 -0.80 -25.23 -47.17
CA GLY A 205 -0.09 -23.99 -47.51
C GLY A 205 -1.00 -22.78 -47.84
N PRO A 206 -0.40 -21.61 -48.14
CA PRO A 206 -1.09 -20.32 -48.16
C PRO A 206 -1.49 -19.85 -49.57
N MET A 207 -2.64 -19.19 -49.67
CA MET A 207 -2.95 -18.22 -50.73
C MET A 207 -2.86 -16.84 -50.07
N GLY A 208 -2.15 -15.82 -50.55
CA GLY A 208 -1.92 -15.43 -51.93
C GLY A 208 -2.87 -14.27 -52.27
N GLY A 209 -2.58 -13.06 -51.77
CA GLY A 209 -3.38 -11.86 -52.03
C GLY A 209 -2.52 -10.60 -52.01
N ALA A 210 -2.31 -10.03 -53.18
CA ALA A 210 -1.52 -8.82 -53.41
C ALA A 210 -2.25 -7.53 -52.99
N PRO A 211 -1.53 -6.43 -52.71
CA PRO A 211 -2.11 -5.16 -52.28
C PRO A 211 -2.58 -4.28 -53.45
N MET A 212 -3.73 -3.64 -53.30
CA MET A 212 -4.27 -2.60 -54.20
C MET A 212 -3.74 -1.21 -53.80
N PRO A 213 -3.46 -0.30 -54.77
CA PRO A 213 -2.91 1.02 -54.50
C PRO A 213 -3.96 2.16 -54.52
N MET A 214 -3.76 3.13 -53.61
CA MET A 214 -4.07 4.59 -53.69
C MET A 214 -5.56 5.02 -53.82
N PRO A 215 -5.94 6.20 -53.27
CA PRO A 215 -5.79 7.44 -54.07
C PRO A 215 -5.31 8.67 -53.29
N MET A 216 -4.56 9.51 -54.01
CA MET A 216 -4.18 10.87 -53.63
C MET A 216 -5.35 11.85 -53.67
N GLY A 217 -5.25 12.89 -52.83
CA GLY A 217 -5.72 14.27 -53.11
C GLY A 217 -6.27 15.00 -51.88
N PRO A 218 -6.39 16.34 -51.87
CA PRO A 218 -5.67 17.40 -52.59
C PRO A 218 -5.04 18.47 -51.63
N PRO A 219 -4.28 19.46 -52.15
CA PRO A 219 -3.61 20.51 -51.36
C PRO A 219 -4.39 21.84 -51.29
N MET A 220 -3.89 22.73 -50.42
CA MET A 220 -4.16 24.18 -50.31
C MET A 220 -5.20 24.65 -49.28
N GLY A 221 -4.82 25.69 -48.53
CA GLY A 221 -5.72 26.41 -47.61
C GLY A 221 -5.00 27.36 -46.65
N THR A 222 -4.28 28.35 -47.17
CA THR A 222 -3.86 29.55 -46.45
C THR A 222 -5.08 30.39 -46.05
N MET A 223 -5.31 30.66 -44.75
CA MET A 223 -5.95 31.89 -44.24
C MET A 223 -5.63 32.06 -42.73
N GLY A 224 -4.92 33.13 -42.37
CA GLY A 224 -5.01 33.73 -41.02
C GLY A 224 -6.33 34.49 -40.86
N PRO A 225 -6.73 34.89 -39.64
CA PRO A 225 -6.56 36.31 -39.23
C PRO A 225 -6.50 36.48 -37.68
N PRO A 226 -6.80 37.65 -37.08
CA PRO A 226 -5.90 38.79 -36.89
C PRO A 226 -5.63 39.10 -35.41
N MET A 227 -4.64 39.94 -35.16
CA MET A 227 -4.36 40.53 -33.84
C MET A 227 -5.53 41.39 -33.35
N GLY A 228 -5.97 41.14 -32.12
CA GLY A 228 -6.93 41.95 -31.37
C GLY A 228 -6.32 42.43 -30.05
N THR A 229 -5.93 43.69 -30.03
CA THR A 229 -5.52 44.47 -28.86
C THR A 229 -6.73 44.89 -28.03
N MET A 230 -6.81 44.51 -26.75
CA MET A 230 -7.58 45.23 -25.73
C MET A 230 -6.86 45.14 -24.39
N GLY A 231 -6.32 46.26 -23.93
CA GLY A 231 -5.86 46.44 -22.55
C GLY A 231 -7.04 46.85 -21.64
N PRO A 232 -6.96 46.61 -20.33
CA PRO A 232 -7.89 47.19 -19.38
C PRO A 232 -7.42 48.57 -18.85
N PRO A 233 -8.35 49.51 -18.59
CA PRO A 233 -8.09 50.89 -18.24
C PRO A 233 -7.68 51.09 -16.78
N MET A 234 -6.78 52.06 -16.56
CA MET A 234 -6.48 52.62 -15.26
C MET A 234 -7.69 53.36 -14.69
N GLY A 235 -8.08 53.00 -13.46
CA GLY A 235 -9.06 53.69 -12.65
C GLY A 235 -8.44 54.21 -11.36
N THR A 236 -8.01 55.47 -11.39
CA THR A 236 -7.62 56.31 -10.26
C THR A 236 -8.86 56.84 -9.52
N MET A 237 -9.00 56.50 -8.25
CA MET A 237 -9.66 57.31 -7.19
C MET A 237 -8.98 56.91 -5.87
N GLY A 238 -8.50 57.77 -4.97
CA GLY A 238 -8.79 59.18 -4.76
C GLY A 238 -9.45 59.43 -3.39
N GLY A 239 -8.73 59.15 -2.28
CA GLY A 239 -8.98 59.68 -0.91
C GLY A 239 -10.31 59.28 -0.20
N PRO A 240 -10.50 59.58 1.11
CA PRO A 240 -9.75 60.54 1.92
C PRO A 240 -9.21 60.02 3.28
N LEU A 241 -8.38 60.88 3.85
CA LEU A 241 -7.87 60.92 5.21
C LEU A 241 -9.00 61.02 6.26
N GLY A 242 -8.86 60.26 7.34
CA GLY A 242 -9.53 60.41 8.63
C GLY A 242 -9.09 59.22 9.49
N GLY A 243 -8.40 59.33 10.62
CA GLY A 243 -8.49 60.32 11.68
C GLY A 243 -9.18 59.65 12.89
N CYS A 244 -8.49 59.61 14.04
CA CYS A 244 -8.94 59.10 15.35
C CYS A 244 -9.01 57.56 15.48
N CYS A 245 -8.55 56.90 16.55
CA CYS A 245 -8.27 57.32 17.93
C CYS A 245 -7.00 56.65 18.45
N GLY A 246 -6.20 57.42 19.19
CA GLY A 246 -5.25 56.85 20.13
C GLY A 246 -6.00 56.25 21.33
N CYS A 247 -5.59 55.06 21.74
CA CYS A 247 -5.77 54.54 23.08
C CYS A 247 -4.46 53.85 23.47
N GLY A 248 -3.49 54.69 23.83
CA GLY A 248 -2.38 54.25 24.68
C GLY A 248 -2.93 53.97 26.08
N GLY A 249 -2.84 52.71 26.49
CA GLY A 249 -3.15 52.28 27.85
C GLY A 249 -3.02 50.75 27.96
N PRO A 250 -2.16 50.22 28.85
CA PRO A 250 -2.05 48.78 29.06
C PRO A 250 -3.20 48.30 29.95
N CYS A 251 -4.31 47.87 29.34
CA CYS A 251 -5.36 47.14 30.05
C CYS A 251 -4.91 45.69 30.29
N GLY A 252 -4.20 45.48 31.41
CA GLY A 252 -4.03 44.17 32.00
C GLY A 252 -5.33 43.67 32.61
N GLN A 253 -6.15 42.97 31.84
CA GLN A 253 -7.19 42.07 32.37
C GLN A 253 -7.23 40.75 31.59
N PRO A 254 -6.93 39.61 32.24
CA PRO A 254 -7.19 38.29 31.67
C PRO A 254 -8.66 37.93 31.93
N GLY A 255 -9.54 38.21 30.97
CA GLY A 255 -10.96 37.91 31.12
C GLY A 255 -11.93 38.48 30.09
N CYS A 256 -11.46 39.15 29.03
CA CYS A 256 -12.34 39.63 27.97
C CYS A 256 -12.83 38.44 27.12
N GLY A 257 -14.04 37.99 27.44
CA GLY A 257 -14.78 36.96 26.73
C GLY A 257 -14.90 37.25 25.24
N GLY A 258 -14.89 36.16 24.48
CA GLY A 258 -14.97 36.15 23.03
C GLY A 258 -16.09 37.05 22.52
N TYR A 259 -15.69 38.03 21.71
CA TYR A 259 -16.60 38.80 20.89
C TYR A 259 -17.29 37.79 19.96
N ALA A 260 -18.57 37.52 20.20
CA ALA A 260 -19.44 36.90 19.22
C ALA A 260 -19.38 37.79 17.98
N THR A 261 -18.65 37.35 16.96
CA THR A 261 -18.65 38.01 15.66
C THR A 261 -20.11 38.13 15.19
N PRO A 262 -20.55 39.31 14.72
CA PRO A 262 -21.93 39.54 14.34
C PRO A 262 -22.40 38.48 13.34
N GLY A 263 -23.59 37.92 13.59
CA GLY A 263 -24.08 36.67 13.03
C GLY A 263 -23.95 36.55 11.52
N MET A 264 -22.92 35.81 11.08
CA MET A 264 -22.85 35.30 9.72
C MET A 264 -24.06 34.39 9.49
N SER A 265 -24.75 34.58 8.37
CA SER A 265 -25.83 33.68 7.97
C SER A 265 -25.29 32.27 7.72
N GLN A 266 -26.08 31.22 7.94
CA GLN A 266 -25.66 29.83 7.69
C GLN A 266 -25.10 29.65 6.27
N LYS A 267 -25.71 30.29 5.26
CA LYS A 267 -25.23 30.29 3.87
C LYS A 267 -23.81 30.87 3.71
N GLN A 268 -23.46 31.88 4.48
CA GLN A 268 -22.11 32.44 4.44
C GLN A 268 -21.09 31.49 5.06
N VAL A 269 -21.46 30.77 6.13
CA VAL A 269 -20.58 29.77 6.75
C VAL A 269 -20.40 28.56 5.83
N GLU A 270 -21.45 28.10 5.15
CA GLU A 270 -21.36 27.05 4.11
C GLU A 270 -20.43 27.48 2.97
N GLN A 271 -20.58 28.70 2.46
CA GLN A 271 -19.75 29.21 1.38
C GLN A 271 -18.28 29.41 1.80
N GLU A 272 -18.03 29.84 3.04
CA GLU A 272 -16.68 29.93 3.62
C GLU A 272 -16.05 28.53 3.72
N LEU A 273 -16.83 27.53 4.13
CA LEU A 273 -16.38 26.14 4.24
C LEU A 273 -16.02 25.56 2.87
N GLU A 274 -16.87 25.72 1.85
CA GLU A 274 -16.60 25.26 0.48
C GLU A 274 -15.34 25.90 -0.11
N CYS A 275 -15.16 27.21 0.09
CA CYS A 275 -13.95 27.91 -0.35
C CYS A 275 -12.71 27.35 0.33
N ALA A 276 -12.80 27.01 1.63
CA ALA A 276 -11.69 26.45 2.38
C ALA A 276 -11.38 25.00 1.96
N ILE A 277 -12.39 24.17 1.68
CA ILE A 277 -12.23 22.79 1.17
C ILE A 277 -11.44 22.80 -0.15
N VAL A 278 -11.83 23.66 -1.10
CA VAL A 278 -11.15 23.80 -2.40
C VAL A 278 -9.73 24.33 -2.22
N ARG A 279 -9.53 25.33 -1.35
CA ARG A 279 -8.22 25.93 -1.10
C ARG A 279 -7.23 24.94 -0.47
N LEU A 280 -7.70 24.10 0.45
CA LEU A 280 -6.88 23.12 1.16
C LEU A 280 -6.66 21.83 0.36
N GLY A 281 -7.40 21.64 -0.75
CA GLY A 281 -7.31 20.43 -1.56
C GLY A 281 -7.70 19.17 -0.79
N LEU A 282 -8.74 19.25 0.04
CA LEU A 282 -9.24 18.10 0.78
C LEU A 282 -9.76 17.04 -0.20
N ASP A 283 -9.51 15.77 0.12
CA ASP A 283 -10.03 14.66 -0.67
C ASP A 283 -11.56 14.53 -0.49
N GLU A 284 -12.18 13.79 -1.41
CA GLU A 284 -13.64 13.63 -1.45
C GLU A 284 -14.21 12.96 -0.20
N ILE A 285 -13.43 12.06 0.43
CA ILE A 285 -13.85 11.33 1.63
C ILE A 285 -13.84 12.27 2.84
N ALA A 286 -12.78 13.06 3.01
CA ALA A 286 -12.68 14.06 4.06
C ALA A 286 -13.73 15.17 3.87
N ASN A 287 -13.98 15.57 2.62
CA ASN A 287 -15.04 16.52 2.28
C ASN A 287 -16.43 15.98 2.67
N GLU A 288 -16.76 14.75 2.26
CA GLU A 288 -18.03 14.11 2.61
C GLU A 288 -18.18 13.94 4.13
N ALA A 289 -17.11 13.54 4.82
CA ALA A 289 -17.12 13.43 6.27
C ALA A 289 -17.33 14.79 6.96
N LEU A 290 -16.76 15.86 6.41
CA LEU A 290 -16.89 17.22 6.94
C LEU A 290 -18.31 17.77 6.77
N HIS A 291 -19.03 17.39 5.71
CA HIS A 291 -20.45 17.74 5.54
C HIS A 291 -21.42 16.95 6.44
N ARG A 292 -20.97 15.83 7.03
CA ARG A 292 -21.77 15.03 7.96
C ARG A 292 -21.71 15.54 9.41
N VAL A 293 -20.73 16.38 9.74
CA VAL A 293 -20.64 17.01 11.06
C VAL A 293 -21.39 18.35 11.07
N PRO A 294 -21.86 18.84 12.24
CA PRO A 294 -22.47 20.16 12.34
C PRO A 294 -21.56 21.26 11.75
N LEU A 295 -22.17 22.26 11.12
CA LEU A 295 -21.48 23.28 10.32
C LEU A 295 -20.42 24.05 11.13
N GLU A 296 -20.75 24.32 12.39
CA GLU A 296 -19.93 25.01 13.37
C GLU A 296 -18.70 24.18 13.71
N THR A 297 -18.87 22.87 13.89
CA THR A 297 -17.79 21.92 14.13
C THR A 297 -16.90 21.76 12.89
N ALA A 298 -17.50 21.69 11.70
CA ALA A 298 -16.75 21.67 10.44
C ALA A 298 -15.86 22.92 10.30
N ARG A 299 -16.41 24.09 10.62
CA ARG A 299 -15.70 25.37 10.60
C ARG A 299 -14.52 25.36 11.58
N GLU A 300 -14.71 24.90 12.81
CA GLU A 300 -13.64 24.78 13.81
C GLU A 300 -12.51 23.86 13.35
N ILE A 301 -12.84 22.70 12.76
CA ILE A 301 -11.85 21.75 12.24
C ILE A 301 -11.02 22.38 11.13
N VAL A 302 -11.67 23.12 10.22
CA VAL A 302 -11.00 23.80 9.10
C VAL A 302 -10.17 24.99 9.58
N GLN A 303 -10.63 25.73 10.59
CA GLN A 303 -9.84 26.82 11.21
C GLN A 303 -8.63 26.30 11.98
N ALA A 304 -8.70 25.09 12.53
CA ALA A 304 -7.58 24.43 13.20
C ALA A 304 -6.52 23.85 12.23
N LEU A 305 -6.77 23.86 10.92
CA LEU A 305 -5.79 23.47 9.91
C LEU A 305 -4.81 24.62 9.66
N ASP A 306 -3.61 24.51 10.23
CA ASP A 306 -2.50 25.37 9.88
C ASP A 306 -1.98 25.09 8.46
N ALA A 307 -1.46 26.11 7.78
CA ALA A 307 -0.85 25.98 6.44
C ALA A 307 0.37 25.02 6.40
N GLY A 308 0.87 24.59 7.56
CA GLY A 308 1.97 23.63 7.69
C GLY A 308 1.56 22.16 7.75
N VAL A 309 0.26 21.83 7.74
CA VAL A 309 -0.20 20.44 7.81
C VAL A 309 0.11 19.72 6.49
N ARG A 310 1.02 18.73 6.56
CA ARG A 310 1.51 17.97 5.39
C ARG A 310 0.41 17.19 4.64
N ASN A 311 -0.64 16.77 5.35
CA ASN A 311 -1.79 16.07 4.78
C ASN A 311 -3.08 16.57 5.45
N PRO A 312 -3.79 17.55 4.86
CA PRO A 312 -4.95 18.17 5.49
C PRO A 312 -6.14 17.21 5.59
N SER A 313 -6.36 16.32 4.61
CA SER A 313 -7.45 15.33 4.64
C SER A 313 -7.32 14.36 5.83
N ALA A 314 -6.11 13.89 6.11
CA ALA A 314 -5.86 12.99 7.24
C ALA A 314 -6.12 13.67 8.60
N PHE A 315 -5.77 14.96 8.71
CA PHE A 315 -6.02 15.74 9.92
C PHE A 315 -7.52 15.92 10.16
N VAL A 316 -8.28 16.31 9.11
CA VAL A 316 -9.75 16.43 9.16
C VAL A 316 -10.38 15.12 9.63
N MET A 317 -10.05 14.00 8.98
CA MET A 317 -10.57 12.68 9.34
C MET A 317 -10.16 12.21 10.74
N SER A 318 -9.00 12.63 11.23
CA SER A 318 -8.58 12.36 12.60
C SER A 318 -9.42 13.15 13.61
N LYS A 319 -9.66 14.44 13.35
CA LYS A 319 -10.46 15.32 14.22
C LYS A 319 -11.92 14.90 14.27
N ILE A 320 -12.50 14.55 13.13
CA ILE A 320 -13.89 14.04 13.06
C ILE A 320 -14.02 12.75 13.88
N ARG A 321 -13.06 11.81 13.77
CA ARG A 321 -13.07 10.60 14.60
C ARG A 321 -12.94 10.92 16.09
N SER A 322 -12.04 11.80 16.48
CA SER A 322 -11.92 12.22 17.89
C SER A 322 -13.21 12.84 18.45
N LEU A 323 -14.01 13.51 17.62
CA LEU A 323 -15.31 14.04 18.03
C LEU A 323 -16.38 12.96 18.14
N GLN A 324 -16.36 11.96 17.26
CA GLN A 324 -17.28 10.82 17.27
C GLN A 324 -16.99 9.84 18.41
N ASP A 325 -15.71 9.64 18.74
CA ASP A 325 -15.26 8.78 19.84
C ASP A 325 -15.49 9.42 21.22
N GLY A 326 -15.99 10.67 21.24
CA GLY A 326 -16.28 11.45 22.43
C GLY A 326 -15.02 11.97 23.13
N PRO A 327 -15.15 13.00 23.99
CA PRO A 327 -14.03 13.63 24.69
C PRO A 327 -13.26 12.70 25.67
N GLY A 328 -13.64 11.42 25.79
CA GLY A 328 -12.94 10.41 26.58
C GLY A 328 -12.14 9.39 25.76
N GLY A 329 -12.19 9.42 24.43
CA GLY A 329 -11.67 8.34 23.57
C GLY A 329 -10.22 8.44 23.12
N GLY A 330 -9.50 9.54 23.39
CA GLY A 330 -8.15 9.69 22.84
C GLY A 330 -7.31 10.79 23.47
N VAL A 331 -6.58 10.47 24.54
CA VAL A 331 -5.43 11.24 25.00
C VAL A 331 -4.19 10.34 25.04
N GLY A 332 -3.54 10.24 23.88
CA GLY A 332 -2.15 9.85 23.75
C GLY A 332 -1.29 11.07 23.37
N GLY A 333 -1.33 12.13 24.17
CA GLY A 333 -0.52 13.34 23.98
C GLY A 333 -0.12 13.97 25.33
N PRO A 334 1.16 14.29 25.57
CA PRO A 334 1.64 14.69 26.90
C PRO A 334 1.45 16.20 27.10
N GLY A 335 0.46 16.56 27.91
CA GLY A 335 0.20 17.95 28.26
C GLY A 335 -0.81 18.07 29.39
N ARG A 336 -0.31 18.03 30.63
CA ARG A 336 -1.06 18.34 31.85
C ARG A 336 -1.80 19.68 31.73
N PHE A 337 -3.10 19.68 31.98
CA PHE A 337 -3.77 20.70 32.80
C PHE A 337 -4.89 20.04 33.63
N PRO A 338 -5.08 20.43 34.91
CA PRO A 338 -6.13 19.88 35.76
C PRO A 338 -7.43 20.66 35.57
N GLY A 339 -8.56 19.98 35.34
CA GLY A 339 -9.88 20.60 35.25
C GLY A 339 -11.00 19.56 35.34
N PRO A 340 -12.18 19.92 35.85
CA PRO A 340 -12.82 19.20 36.95
C PRO A 340 -13.75 18.05 36.54
N ALA A 341 -13.92 17.15 37.50
CA ALA A 341 -14.78 15.98 37.49
C ALA A 341 -16.21 16.27 37.01
N GLN A 342 -16.67 15.50 36.02
CA GLN A 342 -18.09 15.22 35.85
C GLN A 342 -18.27 13.74 35.55
N GLY A 343 -18.91 13.07 36.52
CA GLY A 343 -19.00 11.63 36.64
C GLY A 343 -20.06 11.00 35.76
N GLY A 344 -19.69 9.87 35.19
CA GLY A 344 -20.57 8.86 34.63
C GLY A 344 -19.97 7.50 34.96
N CYS A 345 -20.14 7.06 36.21
CA CYS A 345 -19.55 5.84 36.74
C CYS A 345 -20.27 4.61 36.18
N GLY A 346 -19.86 4.14 35.00
CA GLY A 346 -19.80 2.69 34.80
C GLY A 346 -18.82 2.11 35.81
N PRO A 347 -19.02 0.88 36.33
CA PRO A 347 -18.02 0.26 37.21
C PRO A 347 -16.70 0.23 36.44
N GLU A 348 -15.78 1.12 36.80
CA GLU A 348 -14.43 1.16 36.25
C GLU A 348 -13.85 -0.22 36.48
N ARG A 349 -13.71 -0.96 35.38
CA ARG A 349 -13.01 -2.23 35.39
C ARG A 349 -11.62 -1.89 35.95
N PRO A 350 -11.19 -2.50 37.06
CA PRO A 350 -9.90 -2.18 37.66
C PRO A 350 -8.84 -2.28 36.57
N PRO A 351 -7.91 -1.33 36.48
CA PRO A 351 -6.91 -1.32 35.42
C PRO A 351 -6.21 -2.68 35.43
N GLU A 352 -6.36 -3.43 34.33
CA GLU A 352 -5.69 -4.72 34.17
C GLU A 352 -4.21 -4.48 34.42
N SER A 353 -3.61 -5.29 35.29
CA SER A 353 -2.20 -5.08 35.61
C SER A 353 -1.38 -5.30 34.33
N LYS A 354 -0.32 -4.50 34.14
CA LYS A 354 0.57 -4.63 32.97
C LYS A 354 1.03 -6.07 32.73
N VAL A 355 1.29 -6.80 33.81
CA VAL A 355 1.70 -8.22 33.80
C VAL A 355 0.59 -9.13 33.24
N GLU A 356 -0.65 -8.86 33.59
CA GLU A 356 -1.81 -9.60 33.09
C GLU A 356 -2.02 -9.36 31.59
N LEU A 357 -1.83 -8.11 31.13
CA LEU A 357 -1.91 -7.77 29.71
C LEU A 357 -0.78 -8.41 28.89
N GLU A 358 0.45 -8.42 29.40
CA GLU A 358 1.58 -9.14 28.79
C GLU A 358 1.30 -10.64 28.68
N ARG A 359 0.78 -11.27 29.75
CA ARG A 359 0.39 -12.69 29.74
C ARG A 359 -0.72 -12.96 28.72
N ARG A 360 -1.72 -12.09 28.62
CA ARG A 360 -2.82 -12.19 27.66
C ARG A 360 -2.32 -12.08 26.22
N ASN A 361 -1.43 -11.13 25.94
CA ASN A 361 -0.84 -10.95 24.62
C ASN A 361 -0.03 -12.17 24.19
N GLU A 362 0.80 -12.72 25.08
CA GLU A 362 1.59 -13.92 24.77
C GLU A 362 0.70 -15.14 24.48
N ALA A 363 -0.40 -15.32 25.23
CA ALA A 363 -1.37 -16.39 24.97
C ALA A 363 -2.03 -16.26 23.59
N VAL A 364 -2.33 -15.03 23.14
CA VAL A 364 -2.88 -14.78 21.79
C VAL A 364 -1.85 -15.06 20.71
N LEU A 365 -0.59 -14.63 20.89
CA LEU A 365 0.51 -14.90 19.97
C LEU A 365 0.76 -16.41 19.80
N GLU A 366 0.69 -17.16 20.89
CA GLU A 366 0.82 -18.62 20.89
C GLU A 366 -0.34 -19.28 20.15
N ARG A 367 -1.59 -18.91 20.48
CA ARG A 367 -2.80 -19.45 19.83
C ARG A 367 -2.82 -19.21 18.32
N LEU A 368 -2.30 -18.07 17.87
CA LEU A 368 -2.23 -17.71 16.45
C LEU A 368 -1.05 -18.38 15.72
N GLY A 369 -0.19 -19.13 16.41
CA GLY A 369 0.96 -19.80 15.82
C GLY A 369 1.99 -18.82 15.24
N VAL A 370 2.15 -17.66 15.90
CA VAL A 370 3.05 -16.60 15.43
C VAL A 370 4.49 -17.06 15.57
N ASP A 371 5.28 -16.89 14.50
CA ASP A 371 6.68 -17.31 14.46
C ASP A 371 7.55 -16.53 15.45
N ASP A 372 8.66 -17.14 15.88
CA ASP A 372 9.55 -16.60 16.91
C ASP A 372 10.12 -15.23 16.55
N ARG A 373 10.31 -14.95 15.26
CA ARG A 373 10.84 -13.67 14.81
C ARG A 373 9.81 -12.56 14.97
N ALA A 374 8.56 -12.80 14.54
CA ALA A 374 7.47 -11.85 14.75
C ALA A 374 7.17 -11.66 16.24
N ARG A 375 7.23 -12.73 17.03
CA ARG A 375 7.07 -12.71 18.50
C ARG A 375 8.16 -11.90 19.19
N GLY A 376 9.41 -12.03 18.75
CA GLY A 376 10.53 -11.24 19.26
C GLY A 376 10.30 -9.74 19.11
N ILE A 377 9.85 -9.28 17.93
CA ILE A 377 9.54 -7.86 17.71
C ILE A 377 8.28 -7.43 18.50
N ALA A 378 7.27 -8.30 18.61
CA ALA A 378 6.08 -8.00 19.39
C ALA A 378 6.41 -7.69 20.87
N ARG A 379 7.39 -8.40 21.47
CA ARG A 379 7.85 -8.15 22.85
C ARG A 379 8.58 -6.82 23.03
N GLU A 380 9.06 -6.20 21.96
CA GLU A 380 9.69 -4.86 22.02
C GLU A 380 8.64 -3.73 22.07
N ILE A 381 7.37 -4.03 21.80
CA ILE A 381 6.28 -3.06 21.78
C ILE A 381 5.60 -3.00 23.15
N PRO A 382 5.17 -1.79 23.62
CA PRO A 382 4.36 -1.67 24.83
C PRO A 382 3.12 -2.60 24.78
N PRO A 383 2.77 -3.27 25.88
CA PRO A 383 1.73 -4.30 25.87
C PRO A 383 0.36 -3.76 25.46
N ASP A 384 0.06 -2.49 25.75
CA ASP A 384 -1.18 -1.83 25.34
C ASP A 384 -1.26 -1.70 23.81
N ALA A 385 -0.19 -1.24 23.17
CA ALA A 385 -0.13 -1.11 21.72
C ALA A 385 -0.12 -2.47 21.00
N LEU A 386 0.54 -3.47 21.60
CA LEU A 386 0.50 -4.83 21.07
C LEU A 386 -0.93 -5.41 21.16
N PHE A 387 -1.64 -5.15 22.25
CA PHE A 387 -3.03 -5.57 22.42
C PHE A 387 -3.93 -4.99 21.32
N ASP A 388 -3.75 -3.72 20.94
CA ASP A 388 -4.48 -3.11 19.83
C ASP A 388 -4.19 -3.77 18.49
N ILE A 389 -2.90 -4.07 18.20
CA ILE A 389 -2.49 -4.77 16.98
C ILE A 389 -3.11 -6.18 16.92
N LEU A 390 -3.10 -6.90 18.05
CA LEU A 390 -3.68 -8.23 18.14
C LEU A 390 -5.21 -8.20 18.01
N SER A 391 -5.87 -7.20 18.58
CA SER A 391 -7.32 -6.97 18.44
C SER A 391 -7.71 -6.70 16.99
N GLN A 392 -6.88 -5.98 16.22
CA GLN A 392 -7.10 -5.77 14.78
C GLN A 392 -6.95 -7.06 13.98
N LEU A 393 -6.00 -7.91 14.38
CA LEU A 393 -5.77 -9.21 13.75
C LEU A 393 -6.94 -10.18 14.00
N GLU A 394 -7.51 -10.21 15.21
CA GLU A 394 -8.69 -11.06 15.48
C GLU A 394 -9.92 -10.65 14.68
N ARG A 395 -10.07 -9.35 14.39
CA ARG A 395 -11.19 -8.84 13.56
C ARG A 395 -11.02 -9.13 12.07
N ARG A 396 -9.83 -9.52 11.62
CA ARG A 396 -9.50 -9.71 10.19
C ARG A 396 -9.01 -11.13 9.96
N GLU A 397 -9.66 -11.85 9.07
CA GLU A 397 -9.19 -13.18 8.68
C GLU A 397 -7.94 -13.07 7.80
N ILE A 398 -6.76 -13.05 8.44
CA ILE A 398 -5.48 -12.87 7.77
C ILE A 398 -4.81 -14.23 7.56
N ARG A 399 -4.50 -14.53 6.29
CA ARG A 399 -3.87 -15.80 5.87
C ARG A 399 -2.50 -16.08 6.51
N ASN A 400 -1.76 -15.03 6.87
CA ASN A 400 -0.45 -15.14 7.52
C ASN A 400 -0.34 -14.15 8.70
N PRO A 401 -0.67 -14.58 9.93
CA PRO A 401 -0.69 -13.70 11.10
C PRO A 401 0.71 -13.17 11.44
N SER A 402 1.76 -13.97 11.30
CA SER A 402 3.12 -13.56 11.66
C SER A 402 3.64 -12.42 10.79
N ALA A 403 3.36 -12.46 9.48
CA ALA A 403 3.74 -11.38 8.57
C ALA A 403 3.01 -10.07 8.88
N PHE A 404 1.73 -10.16 9.27
CA PHE A 404 0.95 -9.00 9.67
C PHE A 404 1.49 -8.38 10.96
N ILE A 405 1.68 -9.19 12.02
CA ILE A 405 2.20 -8.71 13.31
C ILE A 405 3.57 -8.08 13.11
N PHE A 406 4.48 -8.75 12.39
CA PHE A 406 5.81 -8.20 12.10
C PHE A 406 5.72 -6.81 11.45
N THR A 407 4.87 -6.67 10.43
CA THR A 407 4.73 -5.41 9.68
C THR A 407 4.08 -4.32 10.53
N ALA A 408 3.03 -4.65 11.27
CA ALA A 408 2.33 -3.73 12.17
C ALA A 408 3.27 -3.23 13.28
N CYS A 409 4.06 -4.14 13.87
CA CYS A 409 5.03 -3.80 14.90
C CYS A 409 6.14 -2.87 14.39
N VAL A 410 6.71 -3.19 13.22
CA VAL A 410 7.74 -2.34 12.59
C VAL A 410 7.17 -0.94 12.25
N ASN A 411 5.90 -0.86 11.82
CA ASN A 411 5.26 0.42 11.55
C ASN A 411 5.00 1.22 12.83
N TYR A 412 4.60 0.56 13.92
CA TYR A 412 4.44 1.20 15.23
C TYR A 412 5.77 1.81 15.70
N GLN A 413 6.88 1.05 15.63
CA GLN A 413 8.21 1.55 15.98
C GLN A 413 8.66 2.76 15.12
N LYS A 414 8.29 2.78 13.83
CA LYS A 414 8.58 3.93 12.95
C LYS A 414 7.78 5.18 13.31
N GLN A 415 6.52 5.00 13.72
CA GLN A 415 5.64 6.10 14.11
C GLN A 415 5.98 6.65 15.49
N HIS A 416 6.53 5.79 16.36
CA HIS A 416 6.91 6.14 17.73
C HIS A 416 8.39 5.85 17.92
N PRO A 417 9.27 6.64 17.28
CA PRO A 417 10.70 6.52 17.52
C PRO A 417 10.93 6.73 19.01
N GLN A 418 11.50 5.72 19.67
CA GLN A 418 11.84 5.79 21.09
C GLN A 418 12.60 7.10 21.35
N PRO A 419 12.17 7.94 22.30
CA PRO A 419 12.89 9.16 22.64
C PRO A 419 14.30 8.78 23.06
N ALA A 420 15.30 9.52 22.58
CA ALA A 420 16.73 9.21 22.61
C ALA A 420 17.38 9.07 24.02
N GLY A 421 16.60 8.88 25.08
CA GLY A 421 17.05 8.73 26.46
C GLY A 421 16.49 7.52 27.21
N TYR A 422 15.62 6.70 26.60
CA TYR A 422 15.29 5.40 27.20
C TYR A 422 16.39 4.39 26.85
N PRO A 423 16.86 3.58 27.82
CA PRO A 423 17.72 2.45 27.51
C PRO A 423 16.93 1.56 26.55
N SER A 424 17.24 1.64 25.25
CA SER A 424 16.66 0.69 24.31
C SER A 424 17.03 -0.69 24.86
N TYR A 425 16.10 -1.65 24.78
CA TYR A 425 16.49 -3.05 24.83
C TYR A 425 17.75 -3.19 23.96
N PRO A 426 18.82 -3.82 24.49
CA PRO A 426 20.14 -3.76 23.88
C PRO A 426 19.97 -4.07 22.40
N PRO A 427 20.40 -3.18 21.49
CA PRO A 427 20.27 -3.41 20.05
C PRO A 427 20.74 -4.84 19.81
N GLN A 428 19.92 -5.68 19.17
CA GLN A 428 20.16 -7.13 19.02
C GLN A 428 21.65 -7.36 18.97
N GLN A 429 22.20 -7.90 20.07
CA GLN A 429 23.61 -7.71 20.36
C GLN A 429 24.40 -8.09 19.12
N PRO A 430 25.34 -7.22 18.65
CA PRO A 430 26.24 -7.61 17.58
C PRO A 430 26.75 -9.01 17.93
N PHE A 431 26.56 -9.96 16.99
CA PHE A 431 26.76 -11.40 17.22
C PHE A 431 27.86 -11.62 18.23
N ALA A 432 27.52 -12.15 19.42
CA ALA A 432 28.44 -12.24 20.53
C ALA A 432 29.74 -12.88 20.03
N THR A 433 30.78 -12.05 19.90
CA THR A 433 32.06 -12.52 19.37
C THR A 433 32.63 -13.46 20.39
N ARG A 434 32.95 -14.69 19.99
CA ARG A 434 33.64 -15.63 20.86
C ARG A 434 35.14 -15.35 20.74
N PRO A 435 35.77 -14.68 21.71
CA PRO A 435 37.19 -14.34 21.61
C PRO A 435 38.03 -15.61 21.56
N GLY A 436 39.02 -15.64 20.66
CA GLY A 436 39.93 -16.79 20.50
C GLY A 436 39.39 -17.91 19.61
N ALA A 437 38.33 -17.68 18.84
CA ALA A 437 37.88 -18.65 17.84
C ALA A 437 38.97 -18.85 16.76
N THR A 438 39.27 -20.10 16.41
CA THR A 438 40.22 -20.42 15.32
C THR A 438 39.48 -20.72 14.01
N PRO A 439 40.12 -20.53 12.83
CA PRO A 439 39.52 -20.93 11.55
C PRO A 439 39.11 -22.40 11.49
N GLU A 440 39.85 -23.28 12.17
CA GLU A 440 39.57 -24.72 12.26
C GLU A 440 38.24 -24.99 12.99
N GLN A 441 37.94 -24.24 14.04
CA GLN A 441 36.67 -24.34 14.75
C GLN A 441 35.49 -23.89 13.87
N VAL A 442 35.71 -22.88 13.01
CA VAL A 442 34.70 -22.46 12.03
C VAL A 442 34.44 -23.57 11.03
N ASP A 443 35.48 -24.22 10.52
CA ASP A 443 35.35 -25.35 9.58
C ASP A 443 34.63 -26.55 10.21
N GLU A 444 34.98 -26.91 11.45
CA GLU A 444 34.30 -27.98 12.19
C GLU A 444 32.81 -27.65 12.39
N ALA A 445 32.49 -26.41 12.78
CA ALA A 445 31.12 -25.96 12.95
C ALA A 445 30.33 -25.92 11.63
N VAL A 446 30.96 -25.52 10.53
CA VAL A 446 30.38 -25.54 9.17
C VAL A 446 30.01 -26.96 8.75
N VAL A 447 30.90 -27.93 8.99
CA VAL A 447 30.65 -29.35 8.69
C VAL A 447 29.54 -29.90 9.59
N ARG A 448 29.61 -29.65 10.90
CA ARG A 448 28.62 -30.10 11.90
C ARG A 448 27.21 -29.59 11.61
N LEU A 449 27.09 -28.37 11.10
CA LEU A 449 25.80 -27.74 10.76
C LEU A 449 25.34 -28.03 9.33
N GLU A 450 26.13 -28.78 8.55
CA GLU A 450 25.85 -29.14 7.15
C GLU A 450 25.56 -27.92 6.27
N LEU A 451 26.34 -26.85 6.42
CA LEU A 451 26.17 -25.66 5.59
C LEU A 451 26.61 -25.93 4.15
N ASP A 452 25.87 -25.37 3.18
CA ASP A 452 26.22 -25.50 1.77
C ASP A 452 27.56 -24.81 1.43
N ALA A 453 28.14 -25.17 0.29
CA ALA A 453 29.45 -24.66 -0.11
C ALA A 453 29.52 -23.11 -0.22
N ALA A 454 28.41 -22.46 -0.56
CA ALA A 454 28.36 -21.00 -0.68
C ALA A 454 28.31 -20.33 0.71
N ALA A 455 27.48 -20.84 1.62
CA ALA A 455 27.41 -20.38 2.99
C ALA A 455 28.73 -20.64 3.73
N ALA A 456 29.35 -21.81 3.53
CA ALA A 456 30.67 -22.16 4.06
C ALA A 456 31.76 -21.18 3.59
N ALA A 457 31.77 -20.83 2.31
CA ALA A 457 32.71 -19.84 1.77
C ALA A 457 32.50 -18.45 2.38
N GLU A 458 31.25 -18.03 2.61
CA GLU A 458 30.94 -16.76 3.26
C GLU A 458 31.32 -16.76 4.75
N MET A 459 31.19 -17.89 5.46
CA MET A 459 31.64 -18.03 6.86
C MET A 459 33.17 -17.94 6.97
N ARG A 460 33.90 -18.63 6.09
CA ARG A 460 35.38 -18.58 6.04
C ARG A 460 35.94 -17.21 5.68
N ALA A 461 35.14 -16.37 5.02
CA ALA A 461 35.54 -15.01 4.66
C ALA A 461 35.40 -14.01 5.82
N LEU A 462 34.72 -14.38 6.91
CA LEU A 462 34.57 -13.55 8.10
C LEU A 462 35.74 -13.78 9.09
N PRO A 463 36.01 -12.81 9.99
CA PRO A 463 36.82 -13.09 11.18
C PRO A 463 36.24 -14.29 11.95
N PRO A 464 37.06 -15.26 12.40
CA PRO A 464 36.59 -16.48 13.05
C PRO A 464 35.66 -16.23 14.24
N GLU A 465 35.90 -15.16 15.01
CA GLU A 465 35.11 -14.78 16.18
C GLU A 465 33.69 -14.36 15.78
N SER A 466 33.56 -13.69 14.63
CA SER A 466 32.26 -13.28 14.07
C SER A 466 31.53 -14.45 13.43
N ALA A 467 32.27 -15.32 12.71
CA ALA A 467 31.71 -16.53 12.11
C ALA A 467 31.13 -17.45 13.20
N MET A 468 31.90 -17.75 14.25
CA MET A 468 31.43 -18.57 15.37
C MET A 468 30.23 -17.96 16.09
N GLY A 469 30.20 -16.64 16.28
CA GLY A 469 29.02 -15.96 16.85
C GLY A 469 27.75 -16.13 16.02
N ILE A 470 27.86 -16.22 14.68
CA ILE A 470 26.72 -16.56 13.80
C ILE A 470 26.37 -18.05 13.93
N LEU A 471 27.36 -18.93 13.94
CA LEU A 471 27.16 -20.38 13.97
C LEU A 471 26.57 -20.86 15.30
N ASP A 472 26.90 -20.22 16.42
CA ASP A 472 26.34 -20.54 17.74
C ASP A 472 24.86 -20.14 17.86
N GLN A 473 24.37 -19.21 17.03
CA GLN A 473 22.96 -18.84 16.96
C GLN A 473 22.12 -19.79 16.08
N LEU A 474 22.76 -20.67 15.31
CA LEU A 474 22.06 -21.67 14.50
C LEU A 474 21.61 -22.83 15.39
N THR A 475 20.43 -22.69 15.99
CA THR A 475 19.76 -23.78 16.71
C THR A 475 19.24 -24.85 15.75
N GLU A 476 18.98 -26.05 16.25
CA GLU A 476 18.43 -27.16 15.45
C GLU A 476 17.07 -26.84 14.81
N GLY A 477 16.34 -25.84 15.31
CA GLY A 477 15.04 -25.40 14.79
C GLY A 477 15.10 -24.55 13.52
N VAL A 478 16.27 -24.09 13.07
CA VAL A 478 16.38 -23.25 11.86
C VAL A 478 16.22 -24.10 10.60
N LYS A 479 15.05 -23.99 9.94
CA LYS A 479 14.69 -24.76 8.73
C LYS A 479 15.70 -24.69 7.58
N ASN A 480 16.41 -23.56 7.42
CA ASN A 480 17.43 -23.39 6.39
C ASN A 480 18.66 -22.68 6.96
N LYS A 481 19.57 -23.47 7.53
CA LYS A 481 20.79 -23.01 8.19
C LYS A 481 21.70 -22.21 7.25
N SER A 482 21.91 -22.69 6.02
CA SER A 482 22.75 -22.03 5.01
C SER A 482 22.25 -20.63 4.62
N ALA A 483 20.95 -20.46 4.43
CA ALA A 483 20.36 -19.17 4.09
C ALA A 483 20.47 -18.16 5.24
N PHE A 484 20.29 -18.62 6.47
CA PHE A 484 20.48 -17.79 7.67
C PHE A 484 21.95 -17.35 7.79
N ALA A 485 22.90 -18.29 7.75
CA ALA A 485 24.33 -18.02 7.85
C ALA A 485 24.79 -17.01 6.78
N THR A 486 24.39 -17.23 5.52
CA THR A 486 24.71 -16.32 4.40
C THR A 486 24.15 -14.91 4.62
N THR A 487 22.91 -14.81 5.12
CA THR A 487 22.28 -13.51 5.37
C THR A 487 22.95 -12.77 6.52
N ALA A 488 23.32 -13.48 7.58
CA ALA A 488 24.04 -12.94 8.73
C ALA A 488 25.44 -12.43 8.32
N ALA A 489 26.22 -13.23 7.57
CA ALA A 489 27.51 -12.82 7.04
C ALA A 489 27.46 -11.56 6.19
N ARG A 490 26.45 -11.46 5.32
CA ARG A 490 26.26 -10.28 4.46
C ARG A 490 25.90 -9.02 5.23
N ARG A 491 25.30 -9.14 6.42
CA ARG A 491 25.06 -8.00 7.30
C ARG A 491 26.37 -7.49 7.90
N ILE A 492 27.22 -8.39 8.40
CA ILE A 492 28.51 -8.03 9.00
C ILE A 492 29.45 -7.42 7.96
N THR A 493 29.55 -8.01 6.78
CA THR A 493 30.44 -7.52 5.70
C THR A 493 29.94 -6.25 5.01
N GLY A 494 28.73 -5.77 5.34
CA GLY A 494 28.09 -4.66 4.63
C GLY A 494 27.75 -4.98 3.17
N ARG A 495 27.97 -6.22 2.70
CA ARG A 495 27.58 -6.72 1.37
C ARG A 495 26.09 -7.04 1.28
N GLN A 496 25.24 -6.27 1.96
CA GLN A 496 23.83 -6.29 1.59
C GLN A 496 23.76 -5.89 0.13
N ARG A 497 23.33 -6.82 -0.73
CA ARG A 497 23.01 -6.54 -2.12
C ARG A 497 22.10 -5.32 -2.11
N SER A 498 22.66 -4.16 -2.41
CA SER A 498 21.94 -2.97 -2.77
C SER A 498 21.18 -3.34 -4.04
N LYS A 499 19.96 -3.86 -3.85
CA LYS A 499 19.07 -4.35 -4.91
C LYS A 499 18.65 -3.23 -5.89
N SER A 500 19.32 -2.07 -5.91
CA SER A 500 18.79 -0.86 -6.54
C SER A 500 19.78 0.12 -7.17
N ARG A 501 21.10 -0.13 -7.34
CA ARG A 501 21.97 0.92 -7.93
C ARG A 501 22.98 0.59 -9.04
N SER A 502 23.14 -0.63 -9.55
CA SER A 502 24.01 -0.87 -10.73
C SER A 502 23.26 -0.83 -12.06
N ARG A 503 22.76 0.35 -12.42
CA ARG A 503 22.65 0.80 -13.81
C ARG A 503 23.31 2.17 -13.96
N SER A 504 24.51 2.33 -13.42
CA SER A 504 25.43 3.32 -13.98
C SER A 504 25.84 2.79 -15.36
N ARG A 505 25.46 3.56 -16.38
CA ARG A 505 25.87 3.38 -17.77
C ARG A 505 27.39 3.26 -17.82
N SER A 506 27.91 2.12 -18.27
CA SER A 506 29.28 2.07 -18.80
C SER A 506 29.35 3.04 -19.98
N PRO A 507 30.27 4.01 -20.01
CA PRO A 507 30.51 4.79 -21.22
C PRO A 507 31.13 3.85 -22.26
N CYS A 508 30.41 3.61 -23.34
CA CYS A 508 30.94 2.94 -24.52
C CYS A 508 32.12 3.77 -25.04
N ARG A 509 33.33 3.30 -24.76
CA ARG A 509 34.57 3.78 -25.37
C ARG A 509 34.51 3.36 -26.84
N GLY A 510 34.19 4.31 -27.72
CA GLY A 510 34.21 4.10 -29.16
C GLY A 510 35.64 3.88 -29.63
N GLU A 511 35.98 2.66 -30.00
CA GLU A 511 37.17 2.37 -30.79
C GLU A 511 36.94 2.86 -32.23
N ALA A 512 37.64 3.93 -32.58
CA ALA A 512 37.74 4.44 -33.93
C ALA A 512 38.52 3.43 -34.80
N ARG A 513 37.84 2.84 -35.78
CA ARG A 513 38.51 2.10 -36.87
C ARG A 513 39.21 3.08 -37.81
N PRO A 514 40.49 2.86 -38.19
CA PRO A 514 41.17 3.68 -39.18
C PRO A 514 40.66 3.38 -40.58
N ARG A 515 40.24 4.42 -41.32
CA ARG A 515 39.95 4.36 -42.76
C ARG A 515 41.27 4.33 -43.53
N SER A 516 41.55 3.22 -44.21
CA SER A 516 42.57 3.14 -45.25
C SER A 516 42.16 4.02 -46.44
N ARG A 517 42.93 5.08 -46.68
CA ARG A 517 42.90 5.83 -47.94
C ARG A 517 43.81 5.12 -48.94
N SER A 518 43.22 4.58 -50.00
CA SER A 518 43.91 4.29 -51.26
C SER A 518 44.29 5.63 -51.92
N ARG A 519 45.57 5.76 -52.28
CA ARG A 519 46.07 6.81 -53.18
C ARG A 519 45.96 6.31 -54.62
N SER A 520 45.48 7.19 -55.49
CA SER A 520 45.95 7.36 -56.88
C SER A 520 46.14 8.85 -57.07
#